data_AF-A0A0W8F808-F1
#
_entry.id   AF-A0A0W8F808-F1
#
_cell.length_a   1.000
_cell.length_b   1.000
_cell.length_c   1.000
_cell.angle_alpha   90.00
_cell.angle_beta   90.00
_cell.angle_gamma   90.00
#
_symmetry.space_group_name_H-M   'P 1'
#
loop_
_entity.id
_entity.type
_entity.pdbx_description
1 polymer ?
#
loop_
_entity_poly.entity_id
_entity_poly.type
_entity_poly.pdbx_seq_one_letter_code
_entity_poly.pdbx_strand_id
1 'polypeptide(L)'
;MEGLRTLDEPGAVAVLTRVRGIGPKKASSFYRSLEGEGVIEEIRRGNLDLFRGSAGIWKLLLKECLDSEGVVVGLNLNQERGETDEPVTADVRRLIRCPGSLHGGSGLRVTPLSISGLEEFNPLEDAVVFGDEPVFLEISKPFSTQMKGNSYSLKEGTEELPSCVAVFLMARGVAEARTRH
;
A
#
# COMPACT_ATOMS: atom_id res chain seq x y z
N MET A 1 21.75 -19.11 14.49
CA MET A 1 21.50 -20.35 15.27
C MET A 1 22.78 -21.05 15.76
N GLU A 2 23.97 -20.80 15.20
CA GLU A 2 25.22 -21.45 15.66
C GLU A 2 25.64 -21.09 17.09
N GLY A 3 25.15 -19.99 17.66
CA GLY A 3 25.45 -19.59 19.04
C GLY A 3 24.49 -20.12 20.12
N LEU A 4 23.45 -20.89 19.78
CA LEU A 4 22.49 -21.36 20.80
C LEU A 4 23.07 -22.46 21.69
N ARG A 5 23.84 -23.40 21.12
CA ARG A 5 24.51 -24.50 21.86
C ARG A 5 25.74 -24.05 22.66
N THR A 6 26.23 -22.83 22.43
CA THR A 6 27.36 -22.26 23.18
C THR A 6 26.91 -21.51 24.43
N LEU A 7 25.60 -21.31 24.59
CA LEU A 7 24.99 -20.70 25.76
C LEU A 7 24.56 -21.79 26.75
N ASP A 8 24.43 -21.43 28.01
CA ASP A 8 23.78 -22.27 29.02
C ASP A 8 22.25 -22.30 28.81
N GLU A 9 21.56 -23.29 29.39
CA GLU A 9 20.09 -23.41 29.28
C GLU A 9 19.34 -22.10 29.63
N PRO A 10 19.71 -21.36 30.71
CA PRO A 10 19.13 -20.05 30.99
C PRO A 10 19.34 -19.01 29.88
N GLY A 11 20.56 -18.91 29.32
CA GLY A 11 20.89 -18.00 28.23
C GLY A 11 20.15 -18.34 26.94
N ALA A 12 20.05 -19.62 26.60
CA ALA A 12 19.33 -20.07 25.42
C ALA A 12 17.81 -19.82 25.54
N VAL A 13 17.23 -20.05 26.72
CA VAL A 13 15.81 -19.76 26.99
C VAL A 13 15.53 -18.26 26.86
N ALA A 14 16.41 -17.40 27.34
CA ALA A 14 16.27 -15.95 27.23
C ALA A 14 16.28 -15.47 25.77
N VAL A 15 17.10 -16.08 24.90
CA VAL A 15 17.14 -15.78 23.47
C VAL A 15 15.88 -16.26 22.76
N LEU A 16 15.48 -17.52 22.98
CA LEU A 16 14.33 -18.13 22.31
C LEU A 16 13.00 -17.47 22.69
N THR A 17 12.86 -17.01 23.93
CA THR A 17 11.63 -16.36 24.43
C THR A 17 11.43 -14.95 23.85
N ARG A 18 12.43 -14.36 23.16
CA ARG A 18 12.27 -13.08 22.44
C ARG A 18 11.32 -13.22 21.25
N VAL A 19 11.22 -14.42 20.67
CA VAL A 19 10.34 -14.68 19.54
C VAL A 19 8.91 -14.84 20.04
N ARG A 20 7.99 -14.04 19.47
CA ARG A 20 6.58 -14.02 19.89
C ARG A 20 5.96 -15.42 19.72
N GLY A 21 5.41 -15.96 20.81
CA GLY A 21 4.74 -17.27 20.83
C GLY A 21 5.61 -18.43 21.36
N ILE A 22 6.88 -18.18 21.66
CA ILE A 22 7.76 -19.14 22.34
C ILE A 22 7.77 -18.82 23.84
N GLY A 23 7.15 -19.68 24.65
CA GLY A 23 7.19 -19.58 26.11
C GLY A 23 8.40 -20.29 26.73
N PRO A 24 8.75 -20.01 28.01
CA PRO A 24 9.96 -20.54 28.65
C PRO A 24 10.00 -22.07 28.71
N LYS A 25 8.85 -22.74 28.94
CA LYS A 25 8.75 -24.20 28.93
C LYS A 25 9.03 -24.80 27.54
N LYS A 26 8.52 -24.16 26.50
CA LYS A 26 8.73 -24.55 25.10
C LYS A 26 10.19 -24.33 24.70
N ALA A 27 10.77 -23.19 25.10
CA ALA A 27 12.18 -22.87 24.86
C ALA A 27 13.14 -23.86 25.52
N SER A 28 12.93 -24.20 26.80
CA SER A 28 13.78 -25.17 27.53
C SER A 28 13.67 -26.57 26.92
N SER A 29 12.46 -27.04 26.60
CA SER A 29 12.27 -28.33 25.92
C SER A 29 12.95 -28.40 24.55
N PHE A 30 12.90 -27.30 23.78
CA PHE A 30 13.58 -27.18 22.50
C PHE A 30 15.10 -27.17 22.64
N TYR A 31 15.64 -26.41 23.60
CA TYR A 31 17.07 -26.34 23.87
C TYR A 31 17.65 -27.71 24.25
N ARG A 32 16.99 -28.45 25.16
CA ARG A 32 17.41 -29.81 25.53
C ARG A 32 17.38 -30.79 24.36
N SER A 33 16.37 -30.66 23.50
CA SER A 33 16.29 -31.47 22.27
C SER A 33 17.42 -31.09 21.29
N LEU A 34 17.78 -29.81 21.24
CA LEU A 34 18.90 -29.33 20.46
C LEU A 34 20.24 -29.81 21.01
N GLU A 35 20.40 -30.24 22.25
CA GLU A 35 21.68 -30.77 22.78
C GLU A 35 21.95 -32.22 22.35
N GLY A 36 20.97 -32.92 21.77
CA GLY A 36 21.13 -34.31 21.33
C GLY A 36 22.25 -34.52 20.31
N GLU A 37 22.91 -35.69 20.38
CA GLU A 37 23.91 -36.10 19.39
C GLU A 37 23.29 -36.24 17.99
N GLY A 38 24.01 -35.77 16.96
CA GLY A 38 23.57 -35.86 15.56
C GLY A 38 22.44 -34.91 15.13
N VAL A 39 21.80 -34.19 16.05
CA VAL A 39 20.65 -33.31 15.76
C VAL A 39 20.99 -32.18 14.78
N ILE A 40 22.19 -31.59 14.89
CA ILE A 40 22.63 -30.52 13.96
C ILE A 40 22.84 -31.05 12.55
N GLU A 41 23.37 -32.26 12.40
CA GLU A 41 23.57 -32.88 11.09
C GLU A 41 22.24 -33.19 10.40
N GLU A 42 21.25 -33.62 11.18
CA GLU A 42 19.91 -33.84 10.65
C GLU A 42 19.19 -32.52 10.29
N ILE A 43 19.35 -31.45 11.09
CA ILE A 43 18.86 -30.10 10.72
C ILE A 43 19.54 -29.63 9.42
N ARG A 44 20.86 -29.82 9.28
CA ARG A 44 21.61 -29.47 8.05
C ARG A 44 21.13 -30.25 6.83
N ARG A 45 20.64 -31.48 7.03
CA ARG A 45 19.99 -32.30 6.00
C ARG A 45 18.54 -31.92 5.72
N GLY A 46 17.99 -30.91 6.41
CA GLY A 46 16.62 -30.45 6.25
C GLY A 46 15.59 -31.24 7.04
N ASN A 47 16.01 -32.15 7.92
CA ASN A 47 15.10 -32.94 8.75
C ASN A 47 14.75 -32.19 10.04
N LEU A 48 13.68 -31.40 10.00
CA LEU A 48 13.19 -30.62 11.15
C LEU A 48 12.14 -31.37 12.00
N ASP A 49 11.70 -32.55 11.55
CA ASP A 49 10.67 -33.37 12.20
C ASP A 49 11.19 -34.24 13.36
N LEU A 50 12.49 -34.20 13.62
CA LEU A 50 13.15 -34.89 14.75
C LEU A 50 12.55 -34.53 16.11
N PHE A 51 11.96 -33.34 16.18
CA PHE A 51 11.53 -32.68 17.40
C PHE A 51 10.07 -33.02 17.72
N ARG A 52 9.82 -34.27 18.15
CA ARG A 52 8.49 -34.72 18.59
C ARG A 52 7.98 -33.81 19.74
N GLY A 53 6.94 -33.02 19.47
CA GLY A 53 6.34 -32.10 20.44
C GLY A 53 6.86 -30.66 20.41
N SER A 54 7.95 -30.38 19.67
CA SER A 54 8.53 -29.03 19.50
C SER A 54 8.57 -28.55 18.04
N ALA A 55 8.02 -29.31 17.10
CA ALA A 55 7.89 -28.93 15.68
C ALA A 55 7.23 -27.54 15.44
N GLY A 56 6.29 -27.13 16.30
CA GLY A 56 5.65 -25.80 16.20
C GLY A 56 6.59 -24.62 16.46
N ILE A 57 7.71 -24.85 17.16
CA ILE A 57 8.74 -23.82 17.42
C ILE A 57 9.51 -23.52 16.13
N TRP A 58 9.78 -24.53 15.28
CA TRP A 58 10.43 -24.31 13.99
C TRP A 58 9.66 -23.34 13.11
N LYS A 59 8.33 -23.44 13.08
CA LYS A 59 7.50 -22.49 12.33
C LYS A 59 7.68 -21.05 12.81
N LEU A 60 7.80 -20.83 14.12
CA LEU A 60 8.00 -19.51 14.71
C LEU A 60 9.41 -18.98 14.44
N LEU A 61 10.44 -19.82 14.61
CA LEU A 61 11.82 -19.46 14.36
C LEU A 61 12.10 -19.21 12.87
N LEU A 62 11.58 -20.05 11.98
CA LEU A 62 11.68 -19.86 10.54
C LEU A 62 10.97 -18.59 10.11
N LYS A 63 9.78 -18.30 10.65
CA LYS A 63 9.10 -17.05 10.36
C LYS A 63 9.93 -15.84 10.79
N GLU A 64 10.44 -15.83 12.02
CA GLU A 64 11.27 -14.73 12.52
C GLU A 64 12.56 -14.56 11.69
N CYS A 65 13.24 -15.66 11.36
CA CYS A 65 14.44 -15.61 10.52
C CYS A 65 14.14 -15.09 9.11
N LEU A 66 13.05 -15.56 8.49
CA LEU A 66 12.68 -15.13 7.15
C LEU A 66 12.23 -13.67 7.16
N ASP A 67 11.45 -13.24 8.16
CA ASP A 67 11.09 -11.84 8.37
C ASP A 67 12.35 -10.96 8.56
N SER A 68 13.37 -11.43 9.31
CA SER A 68 14.62 -10.69 9.53
C SER A 68 15.49 -10.55 8.26
N GLU A 69 15.36 -11.49 7.32
CA GLU A 69 16.02 -11.47 6.01
C GLU A 69 15.14 -10.80 4.93
N GLY A 70 13.97 -10.25 5.31
CA GLY A 70 13.02 -9.61 4.39
C GLY A 70 12.25 -10.58 3.49
N VAL A 71 12.30 -11.88 3.78
CA VAL A 71 11.60 -12.93 3.04
C VAL A 71 10.21 -13.15 3.65
N VAL A 72 9.18 -12.62 2.99
CA VAL A 72 7.79 -12.84 3.39
C VAL A 72 7.32 -14.22 2.91
N VAL A 73 7.04 -15.14 3.84
CA VAL A 73 6.51 -16.47 3.50
C VAL A 73 4.99 -16.47 3.52
N GLY A 74 4.40 -16.62 2.33
CA GLY A 74 2.95 -16.69 2.11
C GLY A 74 2.34 -15.35 1.67
N LEU A 75 1.15 -15.40 1.10
CA LEU A 75 0.35 -14.21 0.75
C LEU A 75 -0.05 -13.50 2.05
N ASN A 76 0.60 -12.38 2.36
CA ASN A 76 0.16 -11.54 3.46
C ASN A 76 -1.12 -10.82 3.04
N LEU A 77 -2.27 -11.44 3.30
CA LEU A 77 -3.59 -10.93 2.95
C LEU A 77 -3.82 -9.49 3.45
N ASN A 78 -3.13 -9.04 4.50
CA ASN A 78 -3.26 -7.67 4.99
C ASN A 78 -2.44 -6.66 4.17
N GLN A 79 -1.37 -7.10 3.48
CA GLN A 79 -0.57 -6.26 2.59
C GLN A 79 -1.08 -6.30 1.15
N GLU A 80 -1.74 -7.39 0.74
CA GLU A 80 -2.21 -7.58 -0.64
C GLU A 80 -3.70 -7.30 -0.85
N ARG A 81 -4.42 -6.89 0.20
CA ARG A 81 -5.80 -6.44 0.06
C ARG A 81 -5.82 -5.05 -0.58
N GLY A 82 -6.31 -4.98 -1.82
CA GLY A 82 -6.68 -3.71 -2.43
C GLY A 82 -7.82 -3.05 -1.63
N GLU A 83 -7.74 -1.74 -1.45
CA GLU A 83 -8.81 -0.94 -0.86
C GLU A 83 -9.95 -0.77 -1.87
N THR A 84 -10.74 -1.82 -2.06
CA THR A 84 -11.92 -1.79 -2.93
C THR A 84 -13.13 -1.25 -2.18
N ASP A 85 -13.95 -0.45 -2.85
CA ASP A 85 -15.25 -0.01 -2.35
C ASP A 85 -16.26 -1.18 -2.42
N GLU A 86 -16.46 -1.84 -1.28
CA GLU A 86 -17.33 -3.02 -1.14
C GLU A 86 -18.78 -2.74 -1.64
N PRO A 87 -19.45 -1.63 -1.26
CA PRO A 87 -20.73 -1.24 -1.81
C PRO A 87 -20.81 -1.22 -3.35
N VAL A 88 -19.73 -0.85 -4.04
CA VAL A 88 -19.70 -0.82 -5.51
C VAL A 88 -19.62 -2.23 -6.08
N THR A 89 -18.87 -3.12 -5.43
CA THR A 89 -18.65 -4.50 -5.89
C THR A 89 -19.89 -5.39 -5.69
N ALA A 90 -20.61 -5.18 -4.58
CA ALA A 90 -21.79 -5.99 -4.24
C ALA A 90 -23.06 -5.62 -5.05
N ASP A 91 -23.14 -4.39 -5.57
CA ASP A 91 -24.32 -3.88 -6.28
C ASP A 91 -24.32 -4.27 -7.76
N VAL A 92 -25.13 -5.27 -8.11
CA VAL A 92 -25.34 -5.75 -9.49
C VAL A 92 -26.04 -4.75 -10.43
N ARG A 93 -26.58 -3.64 -9.92
CA ARG A 93 -27.31 -2.62 -10.72
C ARG A 93 -26.67 -1.24 -10.63
N ARG A 94 -25.41 -1.16 -10.21
CA ARG A 94 -24.68 0.10 -10.08
C ARG A 94 -24.57 0.81 -11.44
N LEU A 95 -24.82 2.12 -11.44
CA LEU A 95 -24.48 2.97 -12.58
C LEU A 95 -22.97 3.22 -12.59
N ILE A 96 -22.32 2.88 -13.70
CA ILE A 96 -20.90 3.14 -13.95
C ILE A 96 -20.77 4.37 -14.84
N ARG A 97 -19.72 5.18 -14.60
CA ARG A 97 -19.45 6.34 -15.47
C ARG A 97 -19.16 5.87 -16.88
N CYS A 98 -19.70 6.58 -17.86
CA CYS A 98 -19.49 6.25 -19.26
C CYS A 98 -18.03 6.51 -19.68
N PRO A 99 -17.32 5.53 -20.28
CA PRO A 99 -16.01 5.75 -20.87
C PRO A 99 -16.00 6.95 -21.83
N GLY A 100 -14.99 7.82 -21.70
CA GLY A 100 -14.84 9.03 -22.51
C GLY A 100 -15.70 10.22 -22.08
N SER A 101 -16.63 10.07 -21.13
CA SER A 101 -17.40 11.20 -20.61
C SER A 101 -16.56 12.13 -19.73
N LEU A 102 -17.06 13.33 -19.43
CA LEU A 102 -16.45 14.21 -18.43
C LEU A 102 -16.94 13.90 -17.02
N HIS A 103 -16.03 13.88 -16.06
CA HIS A 103 -16.36 13.75 -14.65
C HIS A 103 -16.87 15.08 -14.09
N GLY A 104 -18.12 15.13 -13.62
CA GLY A 104 -18.74 16.38 -13.16
C GLY A 104 -18.03 17.09 -11.98
N GLY A 105 -17.22 16.39 -11.19
CA GLY A 105 -16.49 16.98 -10.05
C GLY A 105 -15.08 17.50 -10.37
N SER A 106 -14.58 17.28 -11.59
CA SER A 106 -13.23 17.71 -12.01
C SER A 106 -13.15 18.24 -13.43
N GLY A 107 -14.13 17.96 -14.28
CA GLY A 107 -14.04 18.25 -15.72
C GLY A 107 -13.04 17.38 -16.49
N LEU A 108 -12.42 16.40 -15.83
CA LEU A 108 -11.47 15.48 -16.49
C LEU A 108 -12.22 14.34 -17.21
N ARG A 109 -11.60 13.81 -18.26
CA ARG A 109 -12.12 12.69 -19.04
C ARG A 109 -12.00 11.36 -18.28
N VAL A 110 -13.09 10.60 -18.26
CA VAL A 110 -13.11 9.20 -17.82
C VAL A 110 -12.32 8.39 -18.85
N THR A 111 -11.04 8.11 -18.55
CA THR A 111 -10.11 7.51 -19.51
C THR A 111 -9.95 6.02 -19.23
N PRO A 112 -10.31 5.13 -20.17
CA PRO A 112 -10.05 3.70 -20.04
C PRO A 112 -8.54 3.42 -20.08
N LEU A 113 -8.07 2.55 -19.19
CA LEU A 113 -6.66 2.16 -19.11
C LEU A 113 -6.52 0.66 -19.32
N SER A 114 -5.46 0.26 -20.01
CA SER A 114 -4.97 -1.12 -19.97
C SER A 114 -4.13 -1.35 -18.72
N ILE A 115 -3.86 -2.61 -18.37
CA ILE A 115 -2.98 -2.95 -17.24
C ILE A 115 -1.60 -2.32 -17.42
N SER A 116 -1.04 -2.41 -18.63
CA SER A 116 0.27 -1.83 -18.94
C SER A 116 0.27 -0.29 -18.93
N GLY A 117 -0.86 0.33 -19.28
CA GLY A 117 -0.98 1.80 -19.31
C GLY A 117 -1.22 2.43 -17.95
N LEU A 118 -1.45 1.65 -16.89
CA LEU A 118 -1.75 2.17 -15.56
C LEU A 118 -0.53 2.86 -14.93
N GLU A 119 0.68 2.32 -15.12
CA GLU A 119 1.90 2.86 -14.51
C GLU A 119 2.33 4.19 -15.13
N GLU A 120 2.02 4.41 -16.41
CA GLU A 120 2.42 5.60 -17.17
C GLU A 120 1.37 6.73 -17.13
N PHE A 121 0.14 6.43 -16.69
CA PHE A 121 -0.97 7.38 -16.76
C PHE A 121 -0.86 8.51 -15.73
N ASN A 122 -0.82 9.75 -16.23
CA ASN A 122 -0.90 10.96 -15.43
C ASN A 122 -2.27 11.64 -15.62
N PRO A 123 -3.20 11.56 -14.65
CA PRO A 123 -4.54 12.13 -14.81
C PRO A 123 -4.56 13.66 -14.98
N LEU A 124 -3.54 14.38 -14.47
CA LEU A 124 -3.46 15.84 -14.59
C LEU A 124 -2.86 16.29 -15.92
N GLU A 125 -2.55 15.35 -16.81
CA GLU A 125 -2.07 15.58 -18.17
C GLU A 125 -2.94 14.82 -19.19
N ASP A 126 -3.04 13.49 -19.06
CA ASP A 126 -3.68 12.60 -20.03
C ASP A 126 -5.21 12.66 -20.02
N ALA A 127 -5.81 13.01 -18.88
CA ALA A 127 -7.28 13.12 -18.76
C ALA A 127 -7.78 14.55 -19.03
N VAL A 128 -6.88 15.50 -19.32
CA VAL A 128 -7.22 16.89 -19.59
C VAL A 128 -7.68 17.03 -21.04
N VAL A 129 -8.88 17.58 -21.24
CA VAL A 129 -9.46 17.76 -22.58
C VAL A 129 -9.63 19.23 -22.99
N PHE A 130 -9.59 20.13 -22.02
CA PHE A 130 -9.67 21.57 -22.26
C PHE A 130 -8.27 22.13 -22.50
N GLY A 131 -8.20 23.16 -23.34
CA GLY A 131 -6.94 23.79 -23.73
C GLY A 131 -6.46 24.84 -22.74
N ASP A 132 -5.57 25.70 -23.22
CA ASP A 132 -4.97 26.76 -22.41
C ASP A 132 -5.61 28.14 -22.64
N GLU A 133 -6.74 28.18 -23.37
CA GLU A 133 -7.46 29.41 -23.64
C GLU A 133 -7.86 30.12 -22.33
N PRO A 134 -7.61 31.43 -22.21
CA PRO A 134 -7.85 32.14 -20.97
C PRO A 134 -9.34 32.28 -20.66
N VAL A 135 -9.70 32.02 -19.40
CA VAL A 135 -11.05 32.16 -18.85
C VAL A 135 -10.99 33.04 -17.62
N PHE A 136 -11.85 34.06 -17.57
CA PHE A 136 -12.02 34.91 -16.39
C PHE A 136 -12.88 34.20 -15.36
N LEU A 137 -12.37 34.13 -14.15
CA LEU A 137 -13.02 33.48 -13.03
C LEU A 137 -13.12 34.44 -11.85
N GLU A 138 -14.17 34.25 -11.05
CA GLU A 138 -14.23 34.73 -9.68
C GLU A 138 -13.94 33.54 -8.74
N ILE A 139 -12.81 33.58 -8.04
CA ILE A 139 -12.40 32.57 -7.07
C ILE A 139 -13.11 32.83 -5.75
N SER A 140 -13.91 31.87 -5.29
CA SER A 140 -14.77 32.03 -4.11
C SER A 140 -14.09 31.68 -2.78
N LYS A 141 -12.98 30.93 -2.81
CA LYS A 141 -12.15 30.61 -1.64
C LYS A 141 -10.73 30.24 -2.07
N PRO A 142 -9.70 30.42 -1.21
CA PRO A 142 -8.34 30.08 -1.55
C PRO A 142 -8.22 28.59 -1.92
N PHE A 143 -7.49 28.31 -2.99
CA PHE A 143 -7.36 26.94 -3.50
C PHE A 143 -6.02 26.75 -4.21
N SER A 144 -5.34 25.65 -3.90
CA SER A 144 -4.09 25.27 -4.54
C SER A 144 -4.26 23.99 -5.33
N THR A 145 -3.72 23.95 -6.55
CA THR A 145 -3.86 22.79 -7.43
C THR A 145 -2.73 22.72 -8.45
N GLN A 146 -2.67 21.60 -9.16
CA GLN A 146 -1.75 21.37 -10.27
C GLN A 146 -2.55 20.93 -11.50
N MET A 147 -2.09 21.35 -12.67
CA MET A 147 -2.69 20.97 -13.95
C MET A 147 -1.64 21.12 -15.05
N LYS A 148 -1.51 20.11 -15.92
CA LYS A 148 -0.55 20.10 -17.04
C LYS A 148 0.87 20.53 -16.63
N GLY A 149 1.39 19.98 -15.52
CA GLY A 149 2.71 20.30 -14.99
C GLY A 149 2.87 21.67 -14.28
N ASN A 150 1.84 22.53 -14.30
CA ASN A 150 1.87 23.83 -13.64
C ASN A 150 1.23 23.79 -12.26
N SER A 151 1.76 24.59 -11.33
CA SER A 151 1.21 24.77 -9.98
C SER A 151 0.50 26.11 -9.85
N TYR A 152 -0.69 26.09 -9.26
CA TYR A 152 -1.54 27.26 -9.05
C TYR A 152 -1.84 27.42 -7.56
N SER A 153 -1.65 28.62 -7.03
CA SER A 153 -2.01 28.96 -5.65
C SER A 153 -2.87 30.21 -5.65
N LEU A 154 -4.19 30.00 -5.63
CA LEU A 154 -5.18 31.03 -5.88
C LEU A 154 -5.72 31.61 -4.57
N LYS A 155 -5.99 32.91 -4.58
CA LYS A 155 -6.66 33.64 -3.51
C LYS A 155 -8.08 34.00 -3.97
N GLU A 156 -8.92 34.41 -3.02
CA GLU A 156 -10.23 34.98 -3.34
C GLU A 156 -10.09 36.23 -4.22
N GLY A 157 -11.00 36.36 -5.18
CA GLY A 157 -11.04 37.46 -6.14
C GLY A 157 -10.98 36.99 -7.59
N THR A 158 -10.71 37.92 -8.49
CA THR A 158 -10.76 37.66 -9.93
C THR A 158 -9.42 37.22 -10.46
N GLU A 159 -9.42 36.14 -11.25
CA GLU A 159 -8.23 35.59 -11.90
C GLU A 159 -8.52 35.23 -13.37
N GLU A 160 -7.50 35.32 -14.22
CA GLU A 160 -7.55 34.84 -15.61
C GLU A 160 -6.68 33.59 -15.73
N LEU A 161 -7.31 32.44 -15.96
CA LEU A 161 -6.65 31.14 -15.90
C LEU A 161 -6.92 30.31 -17.17
N PRO A 162 -6.02 29.38 -17.53
CA PRO A 162 -6.25 28.43 -18.62
C PRO A 162 -7.56 27.64 -18.45
N SER A 163 -8.27 27.38 -19.55
CA SER A 163 -9.58 26.73 -19.53
C SER A 163 -9.57 25.35 -18.83
N CYS A 164 -8.47 24.60 -18.94
CA CYS A 164 -8.30 23.33 -18.22
C CYS A 164 -8.33 23.49 -16.70
N VAL A 165 -7.70 24.53 -16.17
CA VAL A 165 -7.71 24.84 -14.74
C VAL A 165 -9.07 25.43 -14.36
N ALA A 166 -9.62 26.31 -15.19
CA ALA A 166 -10.87 27.00 -14.95
C ALA A 166 -12.05 26.02 -14.78
N VAL A 167 -12.20 25.06 -15.71
CA VAL A 167 -13.25 24.05 -15.62
C VAL A 167 -13.07 23.17 -14.38
N PHE A 168 -11.83 22.81 -14.04
CA PHE A 168 -11.54 22.05 -12.84
C PHE A 168 -11.98 22.78 -11.56
N LEU A 169 -11.64 24.06 -11.44
CA LEU A 169 -12.03 24.89 -10.29
C LEU A 169 -13.55 25.08 -10.19
N MET A 170 -14.21 25.33 -11.31
CA MET A 170 -15.68 25.43 -11.37
C MET A 170 -16.34 24.10 -10.97
N ALA A 171 -15.86 22.97 -11.47
CA ALA A 171 -16.37 21.64 -11.12
C ALA A 171 -16.16 21.28 -9.64
N ARG A 172 -15.12 21.85 -9.01
CA ARG A 172 -14.87 21.75 -7.55
C ARG A 172 -15.69 22.72 -6.72
N GLY A 173 -16.45 23.62 -7.34
CA GLY A 173 -17.26 24.64 -6.67
C GLY A 173 -16.42 25.67 -5.94
N VAL A 174 -15.22 25.98 -6.45
CA VAL A 174 -14.31 26.98 -5.83
C VAL A 174 -14.10 28.22 -6.70
N ALA A 175 -14.72 28.24 -7.88
CA ALA A 175 -14.70 29.37 -8.80
C ALA A 175 -15.98 29.42 -9.63
N GLU A 176 -16.33 30.59 -10.15
CA GLU A 176 -17.42 30.81 -11.10
C GLU A 176 -16.93 31.57 -12.34
N ALA A 177 -17.51 31.27 -13.50
CA ALA A 177 -17.17 31.98 -14.73
C ALA A 177 -17.66 33.42 -14.69
N ARG A 178 -16.79 34.37 -15.08
CA ARG A 178 -17.12 35.78 -15.17
C ARG A 178 -17.14 36.24 -16.63
N THR A 179 -18.26 36.81 -17.08
CA THR A 179 -18.34 37.47 -18.39
C THR A 179 -17.66 38.83 -18.36
N ARG A 180 -16.90 39.17 -19.41
CA ARG A 180 -16.41 40.53 -19.62
C ARG A 180 -17.63 41.44 -19.84
N HIS A 181 -17.87 42.39 -18.93
CA HIS A 181 -18.78 43.51 -19.13
C HIS A 181 -18.06 44.66 -19.82
#